data_AF-A0A7S1C9D0-F1
#
_entry.id   AF-A0A7S1C9D0-F1
#
_cell.length_a   1.000
_cell.length_b   1.000
_cell.length_c   1.000
_cell.angle_alpha   90.00
_cell.angle_beta   90.00
_cell.angle_gamma   90.00
#
_symmetry.space_group_name_H-M   'P 1'
#
loop_
_entity.id
_entity.type
_entity.pdbx_description
1 polymer ?
#
loop_
_entity_poly.entity_id
_entity_poly.type
_entity_poly.pdbx_seq_one_letter_code
_entity_poly.pdbx_strand_id
1 'polypeptide(L)'
;WEVKDMRKLDYAPESFDVVLDKAGMDAILAEGGDVWDPPADLLLAAREVCEGVHRVLKPGGVFVQITFAQSHFRKPYLLQDGIEWASIEEHKIDVGFGYIMFVLRKPLAT
;
A
#
# COMPACT_ATOMS: atom_id res chain seq x y z
N TRP A 1 -18.89 11.61 -0.93
CA TRP A 1 -17.53 11.14 -0.58
C TRP A 1 -17.45 11.10 0.93
N GLU A 2 -16.74 10.12 1.49
CA GLU A 2 -16.51 10.03 2.93
C GLU A 2 -15.15 10.63 3.26
N VAL A 3 -15.06 11.37 4.37
CA VAL A 3 -13.80 11.93 4.87
C VAL A 3 -13.24 10.94 5.90
N LYS A 4 -12.09 10.34 5.61
CA LYS A 4 -11.45 9.34 6.49
C LYS A 4 -9.94 9.47 6.45
N ASP A 5 -9.29 8.95 7.49
CA ASP A 5 -7.84 8.78 7.56
C ASP A 5 -7.48 7.37 7.06
N MET A 6 -6.68 7.27 6.00
CA MET A 6 -6.30 5.97 5.43
C MET A 6 -5.42 5.12 6.35
N ARG A 7 -4.82 5.71 7.40
CA ARG A 7 -4.14 4.96 8.48
C ARG A 7 -5.14 4.26 9.41
N LYS A 8 -6.41 4.66 9.35
CA LYS A 8 -7.49 4.16 10.20
C LYS A 8 -8.72 3.83 9.35
N LEU A 9 -8.55 2.89 8.43
CA LEU A 9 -9.68 2.36 7.66
C LEU A 9 -10.64 1.67 8.62
N ASP A 10 -11.77 2.29 8.91
CA ASP A 10 -12.80 1.88 9.87
C ASP A 10 -13.92 1.05 9.22
N TYR A 11 -13.56 0.29 8.19
CA TYR A 11 -14.46 -0.67 7.55
C TYR A 11 -14.36 -2.05 8.21
N ALA A 12 -15.39 -2.89 8.02
CA ALA A 12 -15.33 -4.28 8.46
C ALA A 12 -14.21 -5.04 7.70
N PRO A 13 -13.61 -6.08 8.30
CA PRO A 13 -12.71 -6.96 7.56
C PRO A 13 -13.40 -7.52 6.31
N GLU A 14 -12.63 -7.79 5.26
CA GLU A 14 -13.13 -8.46 4.05
C GLU A 14 -14.33 -7.76 3.37
N SER A 15 -14.35 -6.43 3.44
CA SER A 15 -15.42 -5.60 2.85
C SER A 15 -15.22 -5.32 1.36
N PHE A 16 -13.98 -5.37 0.86
CA PHE A 16 -13.64 -4.93 -0.50
C PHE A 16 -12.95 -6.02 -1.32
N ASP A 17 -13.31 -6.09 -2.60
CA ASP A 17 -12.62 -6.93 -3.59
C ASP A 17 -11.35 -6.26 -4.11
N VAL A 18 -11.35 -4.91 -4.19
CA VAL A 18 -10.23 -4.09 -4.68
C VAL A 18 -10.06 -2.87 -3.79
N VAL A 19 -8.80 -2.55 -3.47
CA VAL A 19 -8.40 -1.26 -2.89
C VAL A 19 -7.43 -0.59 -3.86
N LEU A 20 -7.63 0.71 -4.11
CA LEU A 20 -6.77 1.51 -4.99
C LEU A 20 -6.15 2.67 -4.20
N ASP A 21 -4.83 2.79 -4.27
CA ASP A 21 -4.07 3.94 -3.77
C ASP A 21 -3.27 4.56 -4.92
N LYS A 22 -3.53 5.82 -5.24
CA LYS A 22 -2.75 6.60 -6.22
C LYS A 22 -2.07 7.75 -5.50
N ALA A 23 -0.79 7.58 -5.20
CA ALA A 23 0.06 8.54 -4.50
C ALA A 23 -0.43 8.98 -3.11
N GLY A 24 -1.37 8.25 -2.48
CA GLY A 24 -1.83 8.55 -1.12
C GLY A 24 -0.77 8.25 -0.08
N MET A 25 -0.14 7.08 -0.14
CA MET A 25 1.03 6.79 0.70
C MET A 25 2.22 7.71 0.37
N ASP A 26 2.37 8.16 -0.89
CA ASP A 26 3.42 9.13 -1.25
C ASP A 26 3.25 10.43 -0.46
N ALA A 27 2.01 10.90 -0.26
CA ALA A 27 1.72 12.09 0.54
C ALA A 27 2.07 11.91 2.02
N ILE A 28 1.82 10.72 2.59
CA ILE A 28 2.20 10.39 3.98
C ILE A 28 3.73 10.45 4.13
N LEU A 29 4.46 9.93 3.14
CA LEU A 29 5.92 9.83 3.18
C LEU A 29 6.64 11.09 2.67
N ALA A 30 5.92 12.07 2.11
CA ALA A 30 6.49 13.25 1.47
C ALA A 30 7.28 14.15 2.45
N GLU A 31 6.95 14.12 3.73
CA GLU A 31 7.62 14.90 4.78
C GLU A 31 8.86 14.18 5.36
N GLY A 32 9.17 12.97 4.88
CA GLY A 32 10.19 12.10 5.47
C GLY A 32 11.62 12.44 5.10
N GLY A 33 12.49 12.43 6.11
CA GLY A 33 13.93 12.70 6.03
C GLY A 33 14.71 11.73 5.13
N ASP A 34 15.52 10.84 5.71
CA ASP A 34 16.30 9.90 4.90
C ASP A 34 15.40 8.78 4.36
N VAL A 35 15.30 8.66 3.04
CA VAL A 35 14.54 7.59 2.37
C VAL A 35 15.14 6.20 2.61
N TRP A 36 16.41 6.13 3.03
CA TRP A 36 17.09 4.90 3.39
C TRP A 36 16.91 4.52 4.86
N ASP A 37 16.64 5.51 5.73
CA ASP A 37 16.37 5.32 7.16
C ASP A 37 15.18 6.20 7.60
N PRO A 38 13.95 5.80 7.21
CA PRO A 38 12.77 6.59 7.47
C PRO A 38 12.50 6.70 8.99
N PRO A 39 12.07 7.87 9.48
CA PRO A 39 11.64 8.04 10.86
C PRO A 39 10.58 7.01 11.31
N ALA A 40 10.64 6.60 12.58
CA ALA A 40 9.79 5.55 13.13
C ALA A 40 8.28 5.84 13.02
N ASP A 41 7.87 7.11 13.07
CA ASP A 41 6.49 7.54 12.88
C ASP A 41 6.00 7.35 11.44
N LEU A 42 6.86 7.54 10.45
CA LEU A 42 6.52 7.24 9.05
C LEU A 42 6.46 5.75 8.76
N LEU A 43 7.37 4.97 9.36
CA LEU A 43 7.31 3.51 9.32
C LEU A 43 5.99 3.00 9.91
N LEU A 44 5.58 3.55 11.06
CA LEU A 44 4.31 3.21 11.70
C LEU A 44 3.11 3.62 10.83
N ALA A 45 3.09 4.84 10.29
CA ALA A 45 1.99 5.30 9.45
C ALA A 45 1.82 4.46 8.18
N ALA A 46 2.92 4.08 7.53
CA ALA A 46 2.87 3.20 6.36
C ALA A 46 2.38 1.79 6.72
N ARG A 47 2.80 1.27 7.89
CA ARG A 47 2.30 0.00 8.43
C ARG A 47 0.79 0.03 8.69
N GLU A 48 0.30 1.06 9.36
CA GLU A 48 -1.14 1.24 9.64
C GLU A 48 -1.98 1.22 8.35
N VAL A 49 -1.49 1.86 7.29
CA VAL A 49 -2.13 1.79 5.96
C VAL A 49 -2.12 0.36 5.42
N CYS A 50 -0.97 -0.31 5.37
CA CYS A 50 -0.85 -1.65 4.79
C CYS A 50 -1.68 -2.69 5.55
N GLU A 51 -1.68 -2.66 6.89
CA GLU A 51 -2.51 -3.53 7.72
C GLU A 51 -3.99 -3.25 7.52
N GLY A 52 -4.38 -1.97 7.46
CA GLY A 52 -5.74 -1.55 7.17
C GLY A 52 -6.23 -2.08 5.83
N VAL A 53 -5.44 -1.89 4.76
CA VAL A 53 -5.75 -2.36 3.41
C VAL A 53 -5.88 -3.87 3.37
N HIS A 54 -4.91 -4.60 3.94
CA HIS A 54 -4.93 -6.06 3.95
C HIS A 54 -6.15 -6.60 4.71
N ARG A 55 -6.49 -6.00 5.87
CA ARG A 55 -7.65 -6.39 6.67
C ARG A 55 -8.97 -6.22 5.93
N VAL A 56 -9.18 -5.09 5.26
CA VAL A 56 -10.45 -4.80 4.59
C VAL A 56 -10.60 -5.52 3.25
N LEU A 57 -9.51 -6.03 2.67
CA LEU A 57 -9.56 -6.88 1.48
C LEU A 57 -10.11 -8.27 1.80
N LYS A 58 -11.00 -8.75 0.94
CA LYS A 58 -11.45 -10.15 0.94
C LYS A 58 -10.29 -11.09 0.58
N PRO A 59 -10.36 -12.38 0.96
CA PRO A 59 -9.46 -13.39 0.42
C PRO A 59 -9.47 -13.38 -1.12
N GLY A 60 -8.30 -13.42 -1.75
CA GLY A 60 -8.14 -13.28 -3.20
C GLY A 60 -8.29 -11.85 -3.75
N GLY A 61 -8.65 -10.88 -2.89
CA GLY A 61 -8.78 -9.46 -3.23
C GLY A 61 -7.45 -8.82 -3.63
N VAL A 62 -7.53 -7.66 -4.29
CA VAL A 62 -6.39 -7.02 -4.93
C VAL A 62 -6.15 -5.61 -4.36
N PHE A 63 -4.93 -5.34 -3.96
CA PHE A 63 -4.45 -3.98 -3.71
C PHE A 63 -3.69 -3.48 -4.94
N VAL A 64 -4.12 -2.34 -5.50
CA VAL A 64 -3.40 -1.64 -6.56
C VAL A 64 -2.81 -0.37 -5.97
N GLN A 65 -1.48 -0.28 -5.94
CA GLN A 65 -0.79 0.94 -5.52
C GLN A 65 -0.02 1.55 -6.68
N ILE A 66 -0.30 2.80 -6.99
CA ILE A 66 0.41 3.55 -8.02
C ILE A 66 1.17 4.69 -7.33
N THR A 67 2.50 4.68 -7.46
CA THR A 67 3.41 5.52 -6.70
C THR A 67 4.49 6.14 -7.58
N PHE A 68 5.00 7.30 -7.16
CA PHE A 68 6.20 7.89 -7.76
C PHE A 68 7.50 7.35 -7.15
N ALA A 69 7.42 6.67 -5.99
CA ALA A 69 8.57 6.10 -5.33
C ALA A 69 9.15 4.93 -6.14
N GLN A 70 10.48 4.88 -6.23
CA GLN A 70 11.18 3.77 -6.87
C GLN A 70 10.89 2.45 -6.14
N SER A 71 10.93 1.33 -6.88
CA SER A 71 10.57 0.01 -6.36
C SER A 71 11.34 -0.40 -5.10
N HIS A 72 12.64 -0.10 -5.06
CA HIS A 72 13.49 -0.38 -3.90
C HIS A 72 13.13 0.45 -2.65
N PHE A 73 12.46 1.58 -2.81
CA PHE A 73 11.97 2.39 -1.69
C PHE A 73 10.54 2.04 -1.30
N ARG A 74 9.69 1.60 -2.24
CA ARG A 74 8.29 1.29 -1.92
C ARG A 74 8.08 -0.13 -1.38
N LYS A 75 8.74 -1.14 -1.96
CA LYS A 75 8.54 -2.55 -1.58
C LYS A 75 8.75 -2.82 -0.09
N PRO A 76 9.73 -2.22 0.63
CA PRO A 76 9.89 -2.43 2.06
C PRO A 76 8.62 -2.13 2.88
N TYR A 77 7.80 -1.16 2.45
CA TYR A 77 6.53 -0.85 3.12
C TYR A 77 5.39 -1.80 2.73
N LEU A 78 5.41 -2.35 1.52
CA LEU A 78 4.35 -3.24 1.03
C LEU A 78 4.53 -4.68 1.50
N LEU A 79 5.77 -5.12 1.69
CA LEU A 79 6.17 -6.49 2.01
C LEU A 79 6.66 -6.59 3.46
N GLN A 80 5.93 -5.96 4.38
CA GLN A 80 6.26 -5.98 5.81
C GLN A 80 5.93 -7.33 6.44
N ASP A 81 6.73 -7.74 7.42
CA ASP A 81 6.48 -8.96 8.20
C ASP A 81 5.08 -8.95 8.84
N GLY A 82 4.36 -10.05 8.67
CA GLY A 82 2.98 -10.23 9.15
C GLY A 82 1.90 -9.81 8.16
N ILE A 83 2.25 -9.31 6.98
CA ILE A 83 1.32 -9.00 5.89
C ILE A 83 1.62 -9.89 4.69
N GLU A 84 0.90 -11.00 4.61
CA GLU A 84 1.13 -12.01 3.58
C GLU A 84 0.39 -11.68 2.27
N TRP A 85 1.14 -11.65 1.17
CA TRP A 85 0.63 -11.50 -0.19
C TRP A 85 0.92 -12.77 -0.99
N ALA A 86 -0.08 -13.26 -1.73
CA ALA A 86 0.09 -14.43 -2.60
C ALA A 86 0.92 -14.10 -3.85
N SER A 87 0.82 -12.87 -4.36
CA SER A 87 1.63 -12.40 -5.47
C SER A 87 1.82 -10.87 -5.42
N ILE A 88 2.91 -10.42 -6.04
CA ILE A 88 3.16 -9.01 -6.33
C ILE A 88 3.61 -8.89 -7.79
N GLU A 89 2.92 -8.05 -8.55
CA GLU A 89 3.29 -7.67 -9.90
C GLU A 89 3.68 -6.19 -9.90
N GLU A 90 4.71 -5.85 -10.67
CA GLU A 90 5.21 -4.48 -10.81
C GLU A 90 5.15 -4.09 -12.28
N HIS A 91 4.52 -2.96 -12.56
CA HIS A 91 4.40 -2.41 -13.91
C HIS A 91 4.90 -0.97 -13.92
N LYS A 92 5.79 -0.66 -14.85
CA LYS A 92 6.16 0.72 -15.15
C LYS A 92 5.08 1.36 -15.99
N ILE A 93 4.70 2.58 -15.66
CA ILE A 93 3.78 3.39 -16.45
C ILE A 93 4.64 4.31 -17.32
N ASP A 94 4.85 3.89 -18.58
CA ASP A 94 5.77 4.54 -19.54
C ASP A 94 5.18 5.82 -20.17
N VAL A 95 4.22 6.45 -19.50
CA VAL A 95 3.60 7.72 -19.92
C VAL A 95 3.51 8.68 -18.74
N GLY A 96 3.62 9.98 -19.02
CA GLY A 96 3.64 11.02 -17.99
C GLY A 96 4.96 11.05 -17.21
N PHE A 97 4.88 11.02 -15.89
CA PHE A 97 6.04 11.17 -15.01
C PHE A 97 6.77 9.86 -14.68
N GLY A 98 6.41 8.71 -15.27
CA GLY A 98 7.10 7.44 -14.99
C GLY A 98 6.73 6.83 -13.63
N TYR A 99 5.44 6.81 -13.31
CA TYR A 99 4.92 6.14 -12.11
C TYR A 99 5.14 4.62 -12.17
N ILE A 100 5.18 3.99 -11.00
CA ILE A 100 5.19 2.53 -10.85
C ILE A 100 3.84 2.08 -10.29
N MET A 101 3.27 1.02 -10.86
CA MET A 101 2.07 0.36 -10.36
C MET A 101 2.43 -1.01 -9.78
N PHE A 102 2.07 -1.22 -8.52
CA PHE A 102 2.10 -2.51 -7.86
C PHE A 102 0.69 -3.11 -7.83
N VAL A 103 0.58 -4.38 -8.19
CA VAL A 103 -0.64 -5.18 -8.04
C VAL A 103 -0.33 -6.31 -7.06
N LEU A 104 -0.89 -6.21 -5.86
CA LEU A 104 -0.69 -7.19 -4.78
C LEU A 104 -1.96 -7.99 -4.58
N ARG A 105 -1.85 -9.31 -4.56
CA ARG A 105 -3.00 -10.21 -4.37
C ARG A 105 -2.98 -10.83 -2.98
N LYS A 106 -4.07 -10.66 -2.24
CA LYS A 106 -4.26 -11.32 -0.93
C LYS A 106 -4.46 -12.84 -1.15
N PRO A 107 -3.90 -13.71 -0.30
CA PRO A 107 -4.16 -15.15 -0.38
C PRO A 107 -5.65 -15.50 -0.37
N LEU A 108 -6.01 -16.63 -0.97
CA LEU A 108 -7.34 -17.21 -0.83
C LEU A 108 -7.55 -17.67 0.61
N ALA A 109 -8.81 -17.80 1.03
CA ALA A 109 -9.12 -18.41 2.31
C ALA A 109 -8.70 -19.88 2.28
N THR A 110 -8.06 -20.34 3.36
CA THR A 110 -7.75 -21.75 3.59
C THR A 110 -8.99 -22.56 3.95
#